data_AF-A0A4S8L9E5-F1
#
_entry.id   AF-A0A4S8L9E5-F1
#
_cell.length_a   1.000
_cell.length_b   1.000
_cell.length_c   1.000
_cell.angle_alpha   90.00
_cell.angle_beta   90.00
_cell.angle_gamma   90.00
#
_symmetry.space_group_name_H-M   'P 1'
#
loop_
_entity.id
_entity.type
_entity.pdbx_description
1 polymer ?
#
loop_
_entity_poly.entity_id
_entity_poly.type
_entity_poly.pdbx_seq_one_letter_code
_entity_poly.pdbx_strand_id
1 'polypeptide(L)' 'MRLLYLPTYSPHLNPCEEAFSSMKAWLSANRNFVLGELTGEATCDPYAMLWDGIFTVTTDKAYGWFRHSGY' A
#
# COMPACT_ATOMS: atom_id res chain seq x y z
N MET A 1 -15.81 -9.27 -18.95
CA MET A 1 -15.40 -8.52 -17.74
C MET A 1 -16.49 -8.74 -16.70
N ARG A 2 -16.17 -9.23 -15.50
CA ARG A 2 -17.15 -9.50 -14.42
C ARG A 2 -16.94 -8.46 -13.31
N LEU A 3 -18.01 -7.76 -12.93
CA LEU A 3 -18.00 -6.85 -11.79
C LEU A 3 -18.40 -7.62 -10.52
N LEU A 4 -17.70 -7.36 -9.43
CA LEU A 4 -18.04 -7.87 -8.10
C LEU A 4 -18.44 -6.67 -7.24
N TYR A 5 -19.69 -6.66 -6.79
CA TYR A 5 -20.21 -5.59 -5.94
C TYR A 5 -19.89 -5.90 -4.48
N LEU A 6 -19.40 -4.89 -3.76
CA LEU A 6 -19.15 -4.97 -2.33
C LEU A 6 -20.27 -4.23 -1.58
N PRO A 7 -20.73 -4.76 -0.42
CA PRO A 7 -21.60 -4.01 0.46
C PRO A 7 -20.93 -2.71 0.92
N THR A 8 -21.75 -1.69 1.20
CA THR A 8 -21.27 -0.40 1.70
C THR A 8 -20.45 -0.57 2.99
N TYR A 9 -19.41 0.24 3.18
CA TYR A 9 -18.54 0.22 4.37
C TYR A 9 -17.90 -1.14 4.68
N SER A 10 -17.59 -1.94 3.65
CA SER A 10 -16.94 -3.25 3.80
C SER A 10 -15.49 -3.26 3.30
N PRO A 11 -14.57 -2.45 3.88
CA PRO A 11 -13.18 -2.38 3.43
C PRO A 11 -12.44 -3.72 3.60
N HIS A 12 -12.85 -4.54 4.58
CA HIS A 12 -12.29 -5.88 4.80
C HIS A 12 -12.53 -6.85 3.63
N LEU A 13 -13.48 -6.56 2.74
CA LEU A 13 -13.73 -7.34 1.53
C LEU A 13 -12.96 -6.82 0.30
N ASN A 14 -12.17 -5.76 0.45
CA ASN A 14 -11.36 -5.22 -0.63
C ASN A 14 -9.86 -5.43 -0.32
N PRO A 15 -9.16 -6.36 -1.00
CA PRO A 15 -7.76 -6.68 -0.70
C PRO A 15 -6.81 -5.50 -0.92
N CYS A 16 -7.24 -4.47 -1.67
CA CYS A 16 -6.48 -3.24 -1.85
C CYS A 16 -6.26 -2.48 -0.53
N GLU A 17 -7.18 -2.58 0.43
CA GLU A 17 -7.08 -1.92 1.74
C GLU A 17 -5.88 -2.44 2.56
N GLU A 18 -5.57 -3.73 2.44
CA GLU A 18 -4.41 -4.33 3.08
C GLU A 18 -3.10 -3.90 2.41
N ALA A 19 -3.11 -3.74 1.08
CA ALA A 19 -1.98 -3.17 0.34
C ALA A 19 -1.68 -1.73 0.79
N PHE A 20 -2.70 -0.88 0.90
CA PHE A 20 -2.55 0.47 1.45
C PHE A 20 -2.07 0.46 2.89
N SER A 21 -2.55 -0.48 3.71
CA SER A 21 -2.11 -0.62 5.09
C SER A 21 -0.64 -1.05 5.20
N SER A 22 -0.19 -1.98 4.35
CA SER A 22 1.24 -2.35 4.22
C SER A 22 2.10 -1.17 3.80
N MET A 23 1.64 -0.36 2.84
CA MET A 23 2.35 0.83 2.39
C MET A 23 2.46 1.88 3.51
N LYS A 24 1.38 2.16 4.23
CA LYS A 24 1.39 3.07 5.39
C LYS A 24 2.32 2.60 6.51
N ALA A 25 2.36 1.28 6.76
CA ALA A 25 3.26 0.69 7.73
C ALA A 25 4.73 0.88 7.31
N TRP A 26 5.05 0.66 6.03
CA TRP A 26 6.39 0.93 5.49
C TRP A 26 6.79 2.41 5.63
N LEU A 27 5.89 3.33 5.27
CA LEU A 27 6.14 4.78 5.43
C LEU A 27 6.42 5.14 6.89
N SER A 28 5.65 4.56 7.82
CA SER A 28 5.81 4.79 9.25
C SER A 28 7.14 4.23 9.78
N ALA A 29 7.55 3.05 9.30
CA ALA A 29 8.83 2.44 9.66
C ALA A 29 10.03 3.24 9.10
N ASN A 30 9.87 3.91 7.96
CA ASN A 30 10.89 4.70 7.28
C ASN A 30 10.72 6.21 7.50
N ARG A 31 10.07 6.62 8.60
CA ARG A 31 9.62 8.00 8.84
C ARG A 31 10.67 9.08 8.56
N ASN A 32 11.92 8.89 9.00
CA ASN A 32 12.96 9.91 8.82
C ASN A 32 13.35 10.08 7.34
N PHE A 33 13.46 8.97 6.60
CA PHE A 33 13.70 8.98 5.16
C PHE A 33 12.53 9.66 4.44
N VAL A 34 11.30 9.25 4.74
CA VAL A 34 10.08 9.84 4.16
C VAL A 34 10.00 11.35 4.41
N LEU A 35 10.29 11.82 5.63
CA LEU A 35 10.29 13.25 5.92
C LEU A 35 11.38 14.01 5.15
N GLY A 36 12.55 13.40 4.92
CA GLY A 36 13.61 13.97 4.10
C GLY A 36 13.17 14.15 2.64
N GLU A 37 12.56 13.12 2.06
CA GLU A 37 12.04 13.16 0.68
C GLU A 37 10.86 14.13 0.47
N LEU A 38 10.23 14.58 1.57
CA LEU A 38 9.12 15.53 1.55
C LEU A 38 9.53 16.98 1.85
N THR A 39 10.83 17.27 1.97
CA THR A 39 11.34 18.64 2.20
C THR A 39 11.21 19.56 0.99
N GLY A 40 11.16 18.99 -0.22
CA GLY A 40 11.09 19.74 -1.48
C GLY A 40 12.45 20.25 -1.98
N GLU A 41 13.55 19.72 -1.45
CA GLU A 41 14.89 20.00 -1.97
C GLU A 41 15.09 19.39 -3.37
N ALA A 42 16.04 19.94 -4.13
CA ALA A 42 16.26 19.53 -5.53
C ALA A 42 16.70 18.05 -5.69
N THR A 43 17.15 17.41 -4.61
CA THR A 43 17.57 16.00 -4.61
C THR A 43 16.46 15.04 -4.21
N CYS A 44 15.32 15.55 -3.72
CA CYS A 44 14.20 14.72 -3.28
C CYS A 44 13.47 14.08 -4.47
N ASP A 45 13.06 12.83 -4.29
CA ASP A 45 12.16 12.13 -5.20
C ASP A 45 11.07 11.39 -4.40
N PRO A 46 9.99 12.09 -4.02
CA PRO A 46 8.90 11.47 -3.27
C PRO A 46 8.19 10.36 -4.07
N TYR A 47 8.26 10.35 -5.40
CA TYR A 47 7.66 9.29 -6.20
C TYR A 47 8.48 8.01 -6.15
N ALA A 48 9.81 8.11 -6.28
CA ALA A 48 10.71 6.96 -6.07
C ALA A 48 10.55 6.37 -4.67
N MET A 49 10.43 7.21 -3.64
CA MET A 49 10.15 6.75 -2.26
C MET A 49 8.82 5.99 -2.15
N LEU A 50 7.75 6.43 -2.82
CA LEU A 50 6.49 5.68 -2.85
C LEU A 50 6.64 4.35 -3.60
N TRP A 51 7.47 4.31 -4.66
CA TRP A 51 7.80 3.08 -5.38
C TRP A 51 8.52 2.08 -4.48
N ASP A 52 9.50 2.51 -3.70
CA ASP A 52 10.20 1.65 -2.74
C ASP A 52 9.22 1.01 -1.74
N GLY A 53 8.23 1.79 -1.28
CA GLY A 53 7.17 1.29 -0.40
C GLY A 53 6.26 0.25 -1.06
N ILE A 54 5.73 0.53 -2.26
CA ILE A 54 4.80 -0.38 -2.92
C ILE A 54 5.49 -1.68 -3.38
N PHE A 55 6.77 -1.64 -3.76
CA PHE A 55 7.51 -2.83 -4.15
C PHE A 55 7.86 -3.76 -2.98
N THR A 56 7.54 -3.39 -1.74
CA THR A 56 7.56 -4.32 -0.59
C THR A 56 6.33 -5.25 -0.54
N VAL A 57 5.36 -5.07 -1.43
CA VAL A 57 4.21 -5.96 -1.59
C VAL A 57 4.65 -7.18 -2.40
N THR A 58 4.75 -8.32 -1.73
CA THR A 58 5.10 -9.60 -2.36
C THR A 58 3.86 -10.32 -2.89
N THR A 59 4.08 -11.33 -3.74
CA THR A 59 3.01 -12.23 -4.19
C THR A 59 2.32 -12.92 -3.02
N ASP A 60 3.08 -13.35 -2.00
CA ASP A 60 2.52 -14.05 -0.83
C ASP A 60 1.59 -13.15 -0.02
N LYS A 61 1.97 -11.88 0.15
CA LYS A 61 1.09 -10.87 0.76
C LYS A 61 -0.19 -10.72 -0.04
N ALA A 62 -0.08 -10.53 -1.36
CA ALA A 62 -1.24 -10.37 -2.23
C ALA A 62 -2.19 -11.57 -2.15
N TYR A 63 -1.68 -12.80 -2.29
CA TYR A 63 -2.50 -14.01 -2.14
C TYR A 63 -3.15 -14.12 -0.76
N GLY A 64 -2.43 -13.76 0.31
CA GLY A 64 -2.96 -13.71 1.66
C GLY A 64 -4.15 -12.75 1.80
N TRP A 65 -4.04 -11.55 1.21
CA TRP A 65 -5.09 -10.53 1.26
C TRP A 65 -6.31 -10.90 0.44
N PHE A 66 -6.12 -11.46 -0.76
CA PHE A 66 -7.24 -11.99 -1.54
C PHE A 66 -8.00 -13.08 -0.76
N ARG A 67 -7.28 -14.03 -0.16
CA ARG A 67 -7.88 -15.08 0.68
C ARG A 67 -8.61 -14.50 1.89
N HIS A 68 -8.03 -13.50 2.56
CA HIS A 68 -8.64 -12.83 3.71
C HIS A 68 -9.93 -12.09 3.33
N SER A 69 -9.96 -11.46 2.15
CA SER A 69 -11.16 -10.82 1.59
C SER A 69 -12.19 -11.81 0.98
N GLY A 70 -11.90 -13.11 0.97
CA GLY A 70 -12.83 -14.16 0.53
C GLY A 70 -12.77 -14.54 -0.96
N TYR A 71 -11.62 -14.30 -1.60
CA TYR A 71 -11.35 -14.63 -3.01
C TYR A 71 -10.43 -15.84 -3.20
#